data_AF-A0A9E3UM99-F1
#
_entry.id   AF-A0A9E3UM99-F1
#
_cell.length_a   1.000
_cell.length_b   1.000
_cell.length_c   1.000
_cell.angle_alpha   90.00
_cell.angle_beta   90.00
_cell.angle_gamma   90.00
#
_symmetry.space_group_name_H-M   'P 1'
#
loop_
_entity.id
_entity.type
_entity.pdbx_description
1 polymer ?
#
loop_
_entity_poly.entity_id
_entity_poly.type
_entity_poly.pdbx_seq_one_letter_code
_entity_poly.pdbx_strand_id
1 'polypeptide(L)' 'MKVAFTCSLCGGSDVLLDAWARWDIEAQDWLVADTLTQAYCRGCDGETSLVKREIAEAV' A
#
# COMPACT_ATOMS: atom_id res chain seq x y z
N MET A 1 1.59 -17.81 -6.85
CA MET A 1 1.29 -17.41 -5.45
C MET A 1 1.11 -15.90 -5.41
N LYS A 2 -0.07 -15.43 -5.03
CA LYS A 2 -0.40 -14.00 -4.92
C LYS A 2 -0.57 -13.63 -3.45
N VAL A 3 -0.33 -12.36 -3.13
CA VAL A 3 -0.49 -11.85 -1.77
C VAL A 3 -1.38 -10.61 -1.78
N ALA A 4 -2.12 -10.41 -0.69
CA ALA A 4 -2.88 -9.20 -0.42
C ALA A 4 -2.37 -8.56 0.87
N PHE A 5 -2.29 -7.23 0.89
CA PHE A 5 -2.13 -6.49 2.12
C PHE A 5 -3.51 -5.99 2.57
N THR A 6 -3.80 -6.17 3.86
CA THR A 6 -5.09 -5.78 4.45
C THR A 6 -4.87 -4.94 5.70
N CYS A 7 -5.82 -4.04 5.99
CA CYS A 7 -5.87 -3.27 7.23
C CYS A 7 -5.91 -4.22 8.43
N SER A 8 -5.06 -3.99 9.43
CA SER A 8 -5.04 -4.78 10.66
C SER A 8 -6.30 -4.62 11.50
N LEU A 9 -7.05 -3.53 11.31
CA LEU A 9 -8.24 -3.20 12.10
C LEU A 9 -9.53 -3.77 11.49
N CYS A 10 -9.82 -3.43 10.22
CA CYS A 10 -11.07 -3.83 9.56
C CYS A 10 -10.92 -5.06 8.65
N GLY A 11 -9.69 -5.49 8.34
CA GLY A 11 -9.43 -6.58 7.40
C GLY A 11 -9.64 -6.24 5.92
N GLY A 12 -10.07 -5.02 5.60
CA GLY A 12 -10.25 -4.55 4.22
C GLY A 12 -8.93 -4.43 3.46
N SER A 13 -8.97 -4.62 2.14
CA SER A 13 -7.81 -4.53 1.24
C SER A 13 -7.61 -3.14 0.63
N ASP A 14 -8.49 -2.19 0.92
CA ASP A 14 -8.36 -0.82 0.44
C ASP A 14 -7.41 0.00 1.34
N VAL A 15 -6.13 -0.26 1.13
CA VAL A 15 -5.02 0.27 1.94
C VAL A 15 -3.97 0.94 1.06
N LEU A 16 -3.33 1.96 1.63
CA LEU A 16 -2.27 2.76 1.04
C LEU A 16 -1.04 2.69 1.95
N LEU A 17 0.12 2.92 1.36
CA LEU A 17 1.41 2.98 2.04
C LEU A 17 2.05 4.31 1.67
N ASP A 18 2.61 5.02 2.65
CA ASP A 18 3.35 6.24 2.38
C ASP A 18 4.62 5.92 1.60
N ALA A 19 5.06 6.87 0.79
CA ALA A 19 6.23 6.71 -0.06
C ALA A 19 7.00 8.03 -0.17
N TRP A 20 8.31 7.93 -0.30
CA TRP A 20 9.12 9.04 -0.78
C TRP A 20 9.06 9.05 -2.30
N ALA A 21 8.79 10.22 -2.86
CA ALA A 21 8.87 10.46 -4.29
C ALA A 21 10.03 11.42 -4.60
N ARG A 22 10.69 11.20 -5.73
CA ARG A 22 11.72 12.09 -6.27
C ARG A 22 11.24 12.67 -7.60
N TRP A 23 11.53 13.94 -7.82
CA TRP A 23 11.28 14.57 -9.11
C TRP A 23 12.28 14.03 -10.14
N ASP A 24 11.77 13.53 -11.25
CA ASP A 24 12.57 13.13 -12.39
C ASP A 24 12.54 14.22 -13.47
N ILE A 25 13.72 14.75 -13.81
CA ILE A 25 13.84 15.88 -14.74
C ILE A 25 13.53 15.46 -16.18
N GLU A 26 13.83 14.22 -16.56
CA GLU A 26 13.59 13.75 -17.93
C GLU A 26 12.12 13.42 -18.14
N ALA A 27 11.50 12.75 -17.17
CA ALA A 27 10.08 12.42 -17.19
C ALA A 27 9.18 13.63 -16.87
N GLN A 28 9.72 14.67 -16.22
CA GLN A 28 8.97 15.80 -15.67
C GLN A 28 7.81 15.33 -14.79
N ASP A 29 8.09 14.35 -13.93
CA ASP A 29 7.10 13.75 -13.03
C ASP A 29 7.72 13.29 -11.71
N TRP A 30 6.86 13.06 -10.71
CA TRP A 30 7.25 12.47 -9.44
C TRP A 30 7.26 10.95 -9.54
N LEU A 31 8.41 10.34 -9.33
CA LEU A 31 8.57 8.89 -9.29
C LEU A 31 8.72 8.41 -7.85
N VAL A 32 8.03 7.31 -7.50
CA VAL A 32 8.22 6.65 -6.21
C VAL A 32 9.67 6.16 -6.11
N ALA A 33 10.39 6.67 -5.12
CA ALA A 33 11.76 6.30 -4.84
C ALA A 33 11.82 5.12 -3.85
N ASP A 34 11.00 5.15 -2.80
CA ASP A 34 10.89 4.08 -1.82
C ASP A 34 9.53 4.11 -1.11
N THR A 35 9.12 2.98 -0.57
CA THR A 35 7.91 2.83 0.25
C THR A 35 8.27 2.76 1.73
N LEU A 36 7.47 3.40 2.57
CA LEU A 36 7.65 3.48 4.03
C LEU A 36 6.77 2.44 4.73
N THR A 37 6.90 2.32 6.05
CA THR A 37 6.06 1.39 6.84
C THR A 37 4.74 1.99 7.30
N GLN A 38 4.59 3.31 7.21
CA GLN A 38 3.37 4.00 7.60
C GLN A 38 2.28 3.76 6.56
N ALA A 39 1.13 3.29 7.02
CA ALA A 39 0.02 2.89 6.15
C ALA A 39 -1.29 3.57 6.55
N TYR A 40 -2.19 3.66 5.58
CA TYR A 40 -3.50 4.27 5.74
C TYR A 40 -4.58 3.35 5.16
N CYS A 41 -5.71 3.21 5.85
CA CYS A 41 -6.85 2.46 5.34
C CYS A 41 -7.97 3.43 4.92
N ARG A 42 -8.35 3.41 3.65
CA ARG A 42 -9.45 4.24 3.13
C ARG A 42 -10.81 3.86 3.71
N GLY A 43 -11.01 2.58 4.02
CA GLY A 43 -12.24 2.11 4.66
C GLY A 43 -12.38 2.54 6.12
N CYS A 44 -11.27 2.68 6.85
CA CYS A 44 -11.26 3.19 8.22
C CYS A 44 -11.10 4.71 8.29
N ASP A 45 -10.76 5.36 7.17
CA ASP A 45 -10.41 6.77 7.08
C ASP A 45 -9.30 7.17 8.08
N GLY A 46 -8.28 6.31 8.22
CA GLY A 46 -7.23 6.51 9.23
C GLY A 46 -5.98 5.65 9.04
N GLU A 47 -4.95 5.98 9.84
CA GLU A 47 -3.70 5.23 9.90
C GLU A 47 -3.91 3.77 10.32
N THR A 48 -3.08 2.88 9.81
CA THR A 48 -3.15 1.45 10.10
C THR A 48 -1.79 0.76 9.98
N SER A 49 -1.75 -0.52 10.34
CA SER A 49 -0.65 -1.42 10.00
C SER A 49 -1.13 -2.44 8.98
N LEU A 50 -0.25 -2.87 8.07
CA LEU A 50 -0.61 -3.83 7.04
C LEU A 50 -0.34 -5.27 7.47
N VAL A 51 -1.31 -6.14 7.19
CA VAL A 51 -1.19 -7.59 7.35
C VAL A 51 -1.07 -8.22 5.97
N LYS A 52 0.05 -8.91 5.71
CA LYS A 52 0.25 -9.69 4.50
C LYS A 52 -0.52 -11.01 4.60
N ARG A 53 -1.31 -11.32 3.58
CA ARG A 53 -2.07 -12.56 3.46
C ARG A 53 -1.78 -13.23 2.13
N GLU A 54 -1.72 -14.57 2.14
CA GLU A 54 -1.65 -15.35 0.91
C GLU A 54 -3.06 -15.46 0.30
N ILE A 55 -3.17 -15.32 -1.02
CA ILE A 55 -4.44 -15.51 -1.74
C ILE A 55 -4.26 -16.59 -2.81
N ALA A 56 -5.18 -17.56 -2.80
CA ALA A 56 -5.23 -18.60 -3.82
C ALA A 56 -5.57 -17.98 -5.18
N GLU A 57 -4.92 -18.45 -6.24
CA GLU A 57 -5.37 -18.11 -7.60
C GLU A 57 -6.73 -18.76 -7.83
N ALA A 58 -7.72 -17.95 -8.21
CA ALA A 58 -9.00 -18.47 -8.67
C ALA A 58 -8.72 -19.35 -9.91
N VAL A 59 -9.07 -20.63 -9.79
CA VAL A 59 -9.02 -21.64 -10.87
C VAL A 59 -10.04 -21.29 -11.94
#